data_AF-A0A6N2RVP6-F1
#
_entry.id   AF-A0A6N2RVP6-F1
#
_cell.length_a   1.000
_cell.length_b   1.000
_cell.length_c   1.000
_cell.angle_alpha   90.00
_cell.angle_beta   90.00
_cell.angle_gamma   90.00
#
_symmetry.space_group_name_H-M   'P 1'
#
loop_
_entity.id
_entity.type
_entity.pdbx_description
1 polymer ?
#
loop_
_entity_poly.entity_id
_entity_poly.type
_entity_poly.pdbx_seq_one_letter_code
_entity_poly.pdbx_strand_id
1 'polypeptide(L)'
;MFKAIGRIKGYLYFWLNDGNDVWCCRSGKKASESDIFPSRDSNIAFKWTKCFKINKNDYKSLQSIEIDNKSKYAAIIVQDRKYPYSNLRVINMRTGIDFIKLNYIGKGSIISSDNSCIYYAKTDESSGAISEIRKQSLTSIKENRCVASFDSTAWPTVHATDDRKYLLVYHGSQVTIIRLASNNAAEKVIDACNGIGSVHKIMHKTIESREFFFGYFVDKFNNWFLIIINGEDNIKKTDTWLRKQIKVDEIEDLFLLENKIVLQVKFDQKIQIRFLDIKALVFNHNQEWKNITIQMKKHMSLLKFVRPIEVNKQSVPYSIECPACRPSIHYLNFSKEESSIDYSSSGNLNHVTQQYNILSRDGETEIPVTIISPIRNPQNKIVLAVYGSYGIKFNYNYSPLIQSLIDNGIYFAYAHVRGGGEKGEKWHQAGMGINKINSIHDYLDVANGIKRLVHRTKCKVIGMGASAGGFVVASALNENPLSFAGIYISAPFISPLTAIKDVKNPRWRMDMLEFGNPDNKRDVQILRHLSPLENIKGKHYPPALVALNEFDVNVNNYQIREYIDKLRKTGASVDLLLRIGASHSVFKASNHENDEIRWIKRI
;
A
#
# COMPACT_ATOMS: atom_id res chain seq x y z
N MET A 1 -8.95 7.08 12.85
CA MET A 1 -7.82 6.11 12.84
C MET A 1 -6.69 6.66 11.95
N PHE A 2 -5.59 7.16 12.54
CA PHE A 2 -4.48 7.79 11.80
C PHE A 2 -3.59 6.75 11.08
N LYS A 3 -4.08 6.11 10.02
CA LYS A 3 -3.30 5.19 9.19
C LYS A 3 -2.60 5.96 8.06
N ALA A 4 -1.51 6.67 8.39
CA ALA A 4 -0.35 6.99 7.53
C ALA A 4 0.32 8.29 8.00
N ILE A 5 1.19 8.17 9.00
CA ILE A 5 2.06 9.29 9.36
C ILE A 5 3.32 9.13 8.49
N GLY A 6 3.39 9.87 7.38
CA GLY A 6 4.62 10.11 6.62
C GLY A 6 5.80 10.63 7.48
N ARG A 7 6.95 10.89 6.86
CA ARG A 7 8.24 11.17 7.54
C ARG A 7 8.10 12.24 8.63
N ILE A 8 8.49 11.91 9.86
CA ILE A 8 8.71 12.87 10.95
C ILE A 8 10.00 13.63 10.62
N LYS A 9 9.93 14.94 10.33
CA LYS A 9 11.11 15.81 10.38
C LYS A 9 11.27 16.20 11.85
N GLY A 10 12.27 15.68 12.56
CA GLY A 10 12.49 16.01 13.98
C GLY A 10 11.58 15.24 14.94
N TYR A 11 10.47 15.85 15.32
CA TYR A 11 9.58 15.36 16.38
C TYR A 11 8.14 15.17 15.88
N LEU A 12 7.50 14.12 16.37
CA LEU A 12 6.04 13.96 16.33
C LEU A 12 5.52 14.19 17.74
N TYR A 13 4.63 15.15 17.88
CA TYR A 13 4.06 15.53 19.15
C TYR A 13 2.58 15.17 19.18
N PHE A 14 2.13 14.75 20.35
CA PHE A 14 0.73 14.45 20.63
C PHE A 14 0.24 15.35 21.75
N TRP A 15 -0.93 15.94 21.56
CA TRP A 15 -1.64 16.71 22.55
C TRP A 15 -3.04 16.16 22.75
N LEU A 16 -3.53 16.26 23.96
CA LEU A 16 -4.89 15.91 24.36
C LEU A 16 -5.57 17.20 24.82
N ASN A 17 -6.78 17.47 24.35
CA ASN A 17 -7.57 18.55 24.92
C ASN A 17 -8.45 18.08 26.09
N ASP A 18 -9.06 19.03 26.79
CA ASP A 18 -10.00 18.76 27.88
C ASP A 18 -11.26 17.99 27.43
N GLY A 19 -11.55 17.97 26.12
CA GLY A 19 -12.59 17.15 25.48
C GLY A 19 -12.17 15.72 25.12
N ASN A 20 -10.93 15.32 25.41
CA ASN A 20 -10.28 14.07 24.98
C ASN A 20 -10.01 13.92 23.47
N ASP A 21 -10.03 15.00 22.69
CA ASP A 21 -9.54 14.98 21.32
C ASP A 21 -8.02 14.92 21.30
N VAL A 22 -7.47 14.17 20.33
CA VAL A 22 -6.03 14.05 20.14
C VAL A 22 -5.59 14.78 18.89
N TRP A 23 -4.70 15.76 19.06
CA TRP A 23 -4.01 16.42 17.97
C TRP A 23 -2.60 15.84 17.83
N CYS A 24 -2.18 15.57 16.59
CA CYS A 24 -0.80 15.21 16.31
C CYS A 24 -0.19 16.16 15.27
N CYS A 25 1.02 16.66 15.54
CA CYS A 25 1.73 17.55 14.64
C CYS A 25 3.19 17.11 14.47
N ARG A 26 3.71 17.28 13.25
CA ARG A 26 5.13 17.08 12.93
C ARG A 26 5.85 18.42 12.99
N SER A 27 6.98 18.48 13.68
CA SER A 27 7.82 19.68 13.70
C SER A 27 9.30 19.37 13.58
N GLY A 28 9.94 20.05 12.62
CA GLY A 28 11.38 19.98 12.32
C GLY A 28 12.29 20.56 13.41
N LYS A 29 11.73 21.30 14.38
CA LYS A 29 12.43 21.85 15.55
C LYS A 29 11.73 21.36 16.83
N LYS A 30 12.34 21.58 18.01
CA LYS A 30 11.57 21.49 19.27
C LYS A 30 10.51 22.58 19.21
N ALA A 31 9.26 22.22 18.93
CA ALA A 31 8.18 23.19 18.86
C ALA A 31 7.81 23.68 20.27
N SER A 32 7.66 25.00 20.40
CA SER A 32 6.93 25.61 21.51
C SER A 32 5.42 25.51 21.27
N GLU A 33 4.60 25.65 22.32
CA GLU A 33 3.13 25.59 22.16
C GLU A 33 2.59 26.67 21.20
N SER A 34 3.29 27.81 21.07
CA SER A 34 2.93 28.90 20.16
C SER A 34 3.17 28.61 18.67
N ASP A 35 3.98 27.61 18.31
CA ASP A 35 4.38 27.35 16.92
C ASP A 35 3.39 26.49 16.11
N ILE A 36 2.35 25.92 16.75
CA ILE A 36 1.61 24.77 16.20
C ILE A 36 0.11 25.02 16.02
N PHE A 37 -0.47 26.01 16.68
CA PHE A 37 -1.89 26.33 16.53
C PHE A 37 -2.08 27.46 15.51
N PRO A 38 -2.73 27.25 14.35
CA PRO A 38 -3.24 28.36 13.55
C PRO A 38 -4.30 29.12 14.37
N SER A 39 -4.36 30.43 14.15
CA SER A 39 -5.15 31.43 14.88
C SER A 39 -6.40 30.90 15.59
N ARG A 40 -6.51 31.27 16.88
CA ARG A 40 -7.74 31.28 17.67
C ARG A 40 -8.84 31.96 16.86
N ASP A 41 -9.70 31.19 16.19
CA ASP A 41 -10.93 31.72 15.63
C ASP A 41 -12.15 30.97 16.18
N SER A 42 -12.84 31.72 17.05
CA SER A 42 -14.27 31.73 17.40
C SER A 42 -15.04 30.42 17.66
N ASN A 43 -15.07 30.04 18.96
CA ASN A 43 -16.25 29.70 19.79
C ASN A 43 -16.08 28.53 20.77
N ILE A 44 -14.98 27.77 20.73
CA ILE A 44 -14.64 26.80 21.78
C ILE A 44 -13.13 26.82 22.04
N ALA A 45 -12.70 27.44 23.15
CA ALA A 45 -11.31 27.48 23.56
C ALA A 45 -10.94 26.21 24.32
N PHE A 46 -10.56 25.15 23.59
CA PHE A 46 -10.02 23.95 24.20
C PHE A 46 -8.62 24.21 24.77
N LYS A 47 -8.37 23.82 26.03
CA LYS A 47 -7.01 23.76 26.58
C LYS A 47 -6.36 22.47 26.09
N TRP A 48 -5.16 22.57 25.54
CA TRP A 48 -4.38 21.44 25.03
C TRP A 48 -3.23 21.13 25.98
N THR A 49 -3.07 19.87 26.36
CA THR A 49 -1.94 19.38 27.16
C THR A 49 -1.08 18.46 26.32
N LYS A 50 0.23 18.70 26.30
CA LYS A 50 1.19 17.84 25.61
C LYS A 50 1.29 16.47 26.31
N CYS A 51 0.96 15.41 25.59
CA CYS A 51 0.97 14.03 26.08
C CYS A 51 2.39 13.44 26.08
N PHE A 52 2.91 13.22 24.88
CA PHE A 52 4.23 12.62 24.67
C PHE A 52 4.78 13.09 23.32
N LYS A 53 6.07 12.81 23.12
CA LYS A 53 6.75 13.06 21.85
C LYS A 53 7.48 11.82 21.38
N ILE A 54 7.51 11.62 20.07
CA ILE A 54 8.38 10.65 19.42
C ILE A 54 9.45 11.44 18.68
N ASN A 55 10.71 11.17 19.00
CA ASN A 55 11.83 11.71 18.25
C ASN A 55 12.26 10.68 17.20
N LYS A 56 12.44 11.12 15.95
CA LYS A 56 12.92 10.26 14.86
C LYS A 56 14.30 9.66 15.18
N ASN A 57 15.11 10.33 15.99
CA ASN A 57 16.45 9.85 16.30
C ASN A 57 16.47 8.66 17.27
N ASP A 58 15.40 8.46 18.02
CA ASP A 58 15.32 7.41 19.05
C ASP A 58 15.11 6.02 18.42
N TYR A 59 14.60 5.97 17.18
CA TYR A 59 14.21 4.74 16.49
C TYR A 59 14.77 4.70 15.05
N LYS A 60 14.82 3.50 14.48
CA LYS A 60 15.16 3.28 13.06
C LYS A 60 13.98 3.67 12.18
N SER A 61 12.78 3.24 12.56
CA SER A 61 11.54 3.62 11.89
C SER A 61 10.35 3.58 12.86
N LEU A 62 9.35 4.42 12.60
CA LEU A 62 8.03 4.33 13.22
C LEU A 62 7.12 3.61 12.23
N GLN A 63 6.58 2.45 12.63
CA GLN A 63 5.86 1.55 11.74
C GLN A 63 4.34 1.71 11.84
N SER A 64 3.80 1.87 13.04
CA SER A 64 2.37 2.14 13.23
C SER A 64 2.14 2.96 14.50
N ILE A 65 1.04 3.71 14.49
CA ILE A 65 0.48 4.37 15.66
C ILE A 65 -1.01 4.06 15.67
N GLU A 66 -1.49 3.74 16.86
CA GLU A 66 -2.87 3.49 17.14
C GLU A 66 -3.23 4.23 18.43
N ILE A 67 -4.37 4.92 18.43
CA ILE A 67 -4.92 5.60 19.60
C ILE A 67 -6.30 4.98 19.84
N ASP A 68 -6.63 4.68 21.09
CA ASP A 68 -7.93 4.12 21.46
C ASP A 68 -9.06 5.15 21.33
N ASN A 69 -10.31 4.69 21.42
CA ASN A 69 -11.48 5.56 21.22
C ASN A 69 -11.73 6.55 22.38
N LYS A 70 -11.15 6.31 23.56
CA LYS A 70 -11.28 7.20 24.72
C LYS A 70 -10.01 8.04 24.95
N SER A 71 -9.07 8.00 24.00
CA SER A 71 -7.80 8.71 24.06
C SER A 71 -7.02 8.48 25.37
N LYS A 72 -7.18 7.31 25.98
CA LYS A 72 -6.49 6.90 27.21
C LYS A 72 -5.10 6.35 26.90
N TYR A 73 -4.96 5.60 25.81
CA TYR A 73 -3.79 4.85 25.45
C TYR A 73 -3.40 5.05 23.97
N ALA A 74 -2.10 5.22 23.73
CA ALA A 74 -1.52 5.12 22.41
C ALA A 74 -0.64 3.88 22.32
N ALA A 75 -0.86 3.04 21.31
CA ALA A 75 0.01 1.95 20.95
C ALA A 75 0.87 2.35 19.76
N ILE A 76 2.19 2.28 19.93
CA ILE A 76 3.15 2.62 18.88
C ILE A 76 4.05 1.43 18.59
N ILE A 77 4.25 1.12 17.31
CA ILE A 77 5.19 0.11 16.87
C ILE A 77 6.37 0.81 16.23
N VAL A 78 7.55 0.58 16.78
CA VAL A 78 8.81 1.20 16.38
C VAL A 78 9.86 0.13 16.11
N GLN A 79 10.67 0.31 15.09
CA GLN A 79 11.86 -0.51 14.88
C GLN A 79 13.04 0.12 15.60
N ASP A 80 13.72 -0.65 16.43
CA ASP A 80 14.94 -0.19 17.10
C ASP A 80 16.08 0.01 16.08
N ARG A 81 17.05 0.85 16.43
CA ARG A 81 18.29 1.01 15.65
C ARG A 81 19.28 -0.11 15.92
N LYS A 82 19.31 -0.63 17.15
CA LYS A 82 20.23 -1.69 17.59
C LYS A 82 19.74 -3.07 17.17
N TYR A 83 18.43 -3.26 17.06
CA TYR A 83 17.84 -4.57 16.84
C TYR A 83 17.06 -4.63 15.52
N PRO A 84 17.06 -5.78 14.82
CA PRO A 84 16.38 -5.91 13.53
C PRO A 84 14.85 -5.99 13.66
N TYR A 85 14.34 -6.25 14.87
CA TYR A 85 12.91 -6.43 15.15
C TYR A 85 12.20 -5.14 15.55
N SER A 86 10.86 -5.18 15.51
CA SER A 86 10.00 -4.09 15.93
C SER A 86 9.47 -4.32 17.35
N ASN A 87 9.22 -3.22 18.06
CA ASN A 87 8.77 -3.19 19.44
C ASN A 87 7.46 -2.42 19.53
N LEU A 88 6.54 -2.94 20.33
CA LEU A 88 5.29 -2.29 20.69
C LEU A 88 5.47 -1.58 22.04
N ARG A 89 5.15 -0.29 22.07
CA ARG A 89 5.04 0.50 23.30
C ARG A 89 3.59 0.93 23.46
N VAL A 90 2.99 0.66 24.62
CA VAL A 90 1.68 1.21 24.98
C VAL A 90 1.90 2.32 26.00
N ILE A 91 1.42 3.51 25.65
CA ILE A 91 1.69 4.78 26.33
C ILE A 91 0.38 5.28 26.92
N ASN A 92 0.39 5.66 28.19
CA ASN A 92 -0.74 6.39 28.78
C ASN A 92 -0.72 7.84 28.28
N MET A 93 -1.78 8.26 27.59
CA MET A 93 -1.85 9.56 26.93
C MET A 93 -1.82 10.75 27.90
N ARG A 94 -2.31 10.58 29.13
CA ARG A 94 -2.34 11.68 30.12
C ARG A 94 -1.00 11.88 30.80
N THR A 95 -0.26 10.80 31.05
CA THR A 95 1.03 10.86 31.75
C THR A 95 2.23 10.87 30.81
N GLY A 96 2.05 10.41 29.56
CA GLY A 96 3.13 10.20 28.60
C GLY A 96 4.06 9.03 28.93
N ILE A 97 3.71 8.21 29.94
CA ILE A 97 4.53 7.11 30.44
C ILE A 97 4.19 5.81 29.70
N ASP A 98 5.23 5.08 29.30
CA ASP A 98 5.11 3.72 28.78
C ASP A 98 4.74 2.77 29.93
N PHE A 99 3.65 2.00 29.77
CA PHE A 99 3.26 1.01 30.77
C PHE A 99 3.34 -0.44 30.26
N ILE A 100 3.40 -0.65 28.94
CA ILE A 100 3.70 -1.95 28.32
C ILE A 100 4.76 -1.78 27.24
N LYS A 101 5.75 -2.68 27.24
CA LYS A 101 6.79 -2.80 26.22
C LYS A 101 6.92 -4.25 25.81
N LEU A 102 6.72 -4.53 24.53
CA LEU A 102 6.82 -5.88 23.96
C LEU A 102 7.76 -5.85 22.76
N ASN A 103 8.58 -6.88 22.63
CA ASN A 103 9.55 -7.04 21.55
C ASN A 103 9.04 -8.07 20.54
N TYR A 104 9.68 -8.11 19.36
CA TYR A 104 9.34 -9.05 18.29
C TYR A 104 7.89 -8.93 17.83
N ILE A 105 7.54 -7.74 17.36
CA ILE A 105 6.19 -7.37 16.95
C ILE A 105 6.14 -7.16 15.43
N GLY A 106 5.09 -7.71 14.83
CA GLY A 106 4.74 -7.48 13.43
C GLY A 106 4.16 -6.08 13.21
N LYS A 107 3.63 -5.82 12.01
CA LYS A 107 2.96 -4.55 11.72
C LYS A 107 1.50 -4.63 12.13
N GLY A 108 1.06 -3.70 12.97
CA GLY A 108 -0.33 -3.55 13.39
C GLY A 108 -0.59 -3.95 14.84
N SER A 109 -1.39 -3.13 15.51
CA SER A 109 -1.98 -3.38 16.82
C SER A 109 -3.42 -2.87 16.80
N ILE A 110 -4.26 -3.41 17.70
CA ILE A 110 -5.61 -2.94 17.97
C ILE A 110 -5.88 -2.95 19.49
N ILE A 111 -6.20 -1.80 20.07
CA ILE A 111 -6.75 -1.63 21.41
C ILE A 111 -8.26 -1.85 21.35
N SER A 112 -8.79 -2.68 22.27
CA SER A 112 -10.22 -2.96 22.40
C SER A 112 -11.02 -1.70 22.74
N SER A 113 -12.30 -1.67 22.37
CA SER A 113 -13.20 -0.50 22.56
C SER A 113 -13.38 -0.10 24.04
N ASP A 114 -13.25 -1.05 24.95
CA ASP A 114 -13.34 -0.86 26.41
C ASP A 114 -11.99 -0.47 27.05
N ASN A 115 -10.90 -0.44 26.27
CA ASN A 115 -9.52 -0.24 26.71
C ASN A 115 -9.00 -1.28 27.71
N SER A 116 -9.58 -2.48 27.72
CA SER A 116 -9.15 -3.56 28.61
C SER A 116 -7.94 -4.33 28.07
N CYS A 117 -7.77 -4.42 26.76
CA CYS A 117 -6.71 -5.22 26.15
C CYS A 117 -6.22 -4.65 24.81
N ILE A 118 -5.07 -5.16 24.36
CA ILE A 118 -4.47 -4.87 23.06
C ILE A 118 -4.18 -6.18 22.32
N TYR A 119 -4.54 -6.22 21.05
CA TYR A 119 -4.26 -7.29 20.11
C TYR A 119 -3.11 -6.89 19.20
N TYR A 120 -2.17 -7.79 18.96
CA TYR A 120 -1.00 -7.50 18.13
C TYR A 120 -0.46 -8.76 17.46
N ALA A 121 0.26 -8.55 16.35
CA ALA A 121 0.98 -9.60 15.67
C ALA A 121 2.34 -9.83 16.33
N LYS A 122 2.66 -11.06 16.74
CA LYS A 122 3.98 -11.46 17.25
C LYS A 122 4.80 -12.10 16.13
N THR A 123 6.06 -11.70 16.02
CA THR A 123 7.03 -12.33 15.14
C THR A 123 7.81 -13.40 15.88
N ASP A 124 8.11 -14.49 15.19
CA ASP A 124 9.08 -15.48 15.63
C ASP A 124 10.49 -14.86 15.72
N GLU A 125 11.23 -15.16 16.78
CA GLU A 125 12.52 -14.52 17.05
C GLU A 125 13.62 -14.97 16.09
N SER A 126 13.52 -16.21 15.60
CA SER A 126 14.53 -16.82 14.72
C SER A 126 14.35 -16.43 13.26
N SER A 127 13.10 -16.44 12.79
CA SER A 127 12.76 -16.23 11.38
C SER A 127 12.25 -14.83 11.09
N GLY A 128 11.82 -14.07 12.10
CA GLY A 128 11.18 -12.76 11.94
C GLY A 128 9.80 -12.80 11.26
N ALA A 129 9.30 -13.99 10.91
CA ALA A 129 7.97 -14.17 10.34
C ALA A 129 6.90 -13.98 11.42
N ILE A 130 5.74 -13.45 11.03
CA ILE A 130 4.62 -13.32 11.96
C ILE A 130 4.00 -14.71 12.16
N SER A 131 3.99 -15.18 13.41
CA SER A 131 3.56 -16.54 13.77
C SER A 131 2.29 -16.57 14.60
N GLU A 132 1.99 -15.51 15.35
CA GLU A 132 0.84 -15.48 16.26
C GLU A 132 0.15 -14.11 16.26
N ILE A 133 -1.16 -14.13 16.46
CA ILE A 133 -1.91 -12.98 16.97
C ILE A 133 -2.12 -13.20 18.46
N ARG A 134 -1.73 -12.22 19.27
CA ARG A 134 -1.76 -12.28 20.72
C ARG A 134 -2.64 -11.20 21.32
N LYS A 135 -3.21 -11.48 22.49
CA LYS A 135 -3.94 -10.55 23.34
C LYS A 135 -3.14 -10.27 24.59
N GLN A 136 -2.91 -9.00 24.89
CA GLN A 136 -2.29 -8.53 26.13
C GLN A 136 -3.31 -7.70 26.91
N SER A 137 -3.53 -8.04 28.18
CA SER A 137 -4.34 -7.23 29.08
C SER A 137 -3.63 -5.91 29.40
N LEU A 138 -4.38 -4.81 29.39
CA LEU A 138 -3.92 -3.47 29.79
C LEU A 138 -4.17 -3.20 31.28
N THR A 139 -4.91 -4.07 31.97
CA THR A 139 -5.18 -3.99 33.42
C THR A 139 -4.31 -4.93 34.23
N SER A 140 -3.92 -6.08 33.66
CA SER A 140 -3.05 -7.09 34.27
C SER A 140 -1.92 -7.46 33.32
N ILE A 141 -0.72 -6.89 33.51
CA ILE A 141 0.40 -7.06 32.56
C ILE A 141 0.82 -8.53 32.41
N LYS A 142 0.57 -9.38 33.43
CA LYS A 142 0.89 -10.81 33.39
C LYS A 142 0.00 -11.62 32.44
N GLU A 143 -1.16 -11.10 32.04
CA GLU A 143 -2.10 -11.79 31.18
C GLU A 143 -1.80 -11.54 29.70
N ASN A 144 -1.08 -12.47 29.09
CA ASN A 144 -0.75 -12.46 27.69
C ASN A 144 -0.97 -13.84 27.07
N ARG A 145 -1.89 -13.96 26.12
CA ARG A 145 -2.25 -15.26 25.51
C ARG A 145 -2.32 -15.20 23.98
N CYS A 146 -2.09 -16.35 23.36
CA CYS A 146 -2.30 -16.54 21.92
C CYS A 146 -3.80 -16.55 21.61
N VAL A 147 -4.20 -15.89 20.54
CA VAL A 147 -5.57 -15.86 19.99
C VAL A 147 -5.65 -16.73 18.73
N ALA A 148 -4.61 -16.66 17.88
CA ALA A 148 -4.52 -17.46 16.67
C ALA A 148 -3.05 -17.67 16.29
N SER A 149 -2.72 -18.87 15.82
CA SER A 149 -1.38 -19.25 15.35
C SER A 149 -1.41 -19.48 13.84
N PHE A 150 -0.30 -19.17 13.18
CA PHE A 150 -0.16 -19.22 11.74
C PHE A 150 1.17 -19.85 11.36
N ASP A 151 1.21 -20.51 10.21
CA ASP A 151 2.48 -20.86 9.61
C ASP A 151 3.23 -19.60 9.16
N SER A 152 4.53 -19.78 8.93
CA SER A 152 5.43 -18.70 8.52
C SER A 152 5.19 -18.10 7.12
N THR A 153 4.25 -18.65 6.33
CA THR A 153 3.88 -18.13 5.01
C THR A 153 2.65 -17.23 5.05
N ALA A 154 1.83 -17.33 6.11
CA ALA A 154 0.55 -16.66 6.20
C ALA A 154 0.63 -15.12 6.34
N TRP A 155 1.71 -14.60 6.94
CA TRP A 155 1.96 -13.17 7.16
C TRP A 155 0.72 -12.40 7.67
N PRO A 156 0.12 -12.82 8.80
CA PRO A 156 -1.14 -12.26 9.25
C PRO A 156 -0.99 -10.79 9.69
N THR A 157 -2.04 -10.00 9.48
CA THR A 157 -2.13 -8.62 9.94
C THR A 157 -3.42 -8.40 10.72
N VAL A 158 -3.36 -7.52 11.72
CA VAL A 158 -4.50 -7.21 12.60
C VAL A 158 -5.13 -5.87 12.25
N HIS A 159 -6.45 -5.91 12.08
CA HIS A 159 -7.30 -4.76 11.80
C HIS A 159 -8.53 -4.83 12.72
N ALA A 160 -9.29 -3.75 12.83
CA ALA A 160 -10.56 -3.75 13.54
C ALA A 160 -11.65 -3.14 12.67
N THR A 161 -12.89 -3.50 12.97
CA THR A 161 -14.06 -2.77 12.50
C THR A 161 -14.04 -1.34 13.04
N ASP A 162 -14.71 -0.42 12.34
CA ASP A 162 -14.67 1.00 12.71
C ASP A 162 -15.26 1.25 14.12
N ASP A 163 -16.24 0.44 14.53
CA ASP A 163 -16.83 0.43 15.88
C ASP A 163 -16.01 -0.34 16.93
N ARG A 164 -14.92 -1.01 16.50
CA ARG A 164 -14.03 -1.85 17.32
C ARG A 164 -14.74 -2.93 18.12
N LYS A 165 -15.84 -3.48 17.61
CA LYS A 165 -16.45 -4.71 18.17
C LYS A 165 -15.77 -5.98 17.68
N TYR A 166 -15.12 -5.93 16.50
CA TYR A 166 -14.51 -7.11 15.88
C TYR A 166 -13.08 -6.85 15.44
N LEU A 167 -12.24 -7.85 15.66
CA LEU A 167 -10.89 -8.00 15.13
C LEU A 167 -11.00 -8.68 13.77
N LEU A 168 -10.32 -8.12 12.78
CA LEU A 168 -10.18 -8.68 11.45
C LEU A 168 -8.73 -9.14 11.31
N VAL A 169 -8.52 -10.45 11.20
CA VAL A 169 -7.20 -11.03 10.98
C VAL A 169 -7.09 -11.41 9.51
N TYR A 170 -6.36 -10.61 8.75
CA TYR A 170 -6.08 -10.87 7.34
C TYR A 170 -4.84 -11.76 7.23
N HIS A 171 -4.91 -12.84 6.45
CA HIS A 171 -3.79 -13.71 6.15
C HIS A 171 -3.87 -14.19 4.70
N GLY A 172 -2.87 -13.82 3.90
CA GLY A 172 -2.93 -13.97 2.44
C GLY A 172 -4.20 -13.34 1.85
N SER A 173 -4.99 -14.16 1.16
CA SER A 173 -6.27 -13.79 0.53
C SER A 173 -7.49 -13.92 1.44
N GLN A 174 -7.31 -14.35 2.69
CA GLN A 174 -8.39 -14.70 3.60
C GLN A 174 -8.49 -13.70 4.76
N VAL A 175 -9.67 -13.67 5.38
CA VAL A 175 -9.92 -12.90 6.60
C VAL A 175 -10.70 -13.75 7.59
N THR A 176 -10.25 -13.71 8.84
CA THR A 176 -10.99 -14.26 9.98
C THR A 176 -11.57 -13.10 10.79
N ILE A 177 -12.88 -13.14 11.01
CA ILE A 177 -13.64 -12.17 11.80
C ILE A 177 -13.80 -12.73 13.21
N ILE A 178 -13.25 -12.02 14.18
CA ILE A 178 -13.20 -12.45 15.57
C ILE A 178 -13.88 -11.38 16.43
N ARG A 179 -14.87 -11.75 17.24
CA ARG A 179 -15.46 -10.81 18.20
C ARG A 179 -14.44 -10.47 19.28
N LEU A 180 -14.21 -9.17 19.46
CA LEU A 180 -13.33 -8.66 20.51
C LEU A 180 -14.00 -8.90 21.86
N ALA A 181 -13.25 -9.48 22.78
CA ALA A 181 -13.74 -9.87 24.09
C ALA A 181 -13.13 -8.96 25.16
N SER A 182 -13.95 -8.48 26.11
CA SER A 182 -13.47 -7.73 27.27
C SER A 182 -12.67 -8.63 28.22
N ASN A 183 -11.53 -8.15 28.74
CA ASN A 183 -10.65 -8.88 29.68
C ASN A 183 -10.49 -10.38 29.34
N ASN A 184 -11.12 -11.25 30.15
CA ASN A 184 -10.98 -12.71 30.18
C ASN A 184 -12.05 -13.46 29.38
N ALA A 185 -13.00 -12.77 28.75
CA ALA A 185 -13.92 -13.44 27.85
C ALA A 185 -13.15 -14.06 26.67
N ALA A 186 -13.61 -15.23 26.23
CA ALA A 186 -13.04 -15.92 25.09
C ALA A 186 -13.39 -15.17 23.79
N GLU A 187 -12.43 -15.04 22.89
CA GLU A 187 -12.72 -14.59 21.54
C GLU A 187 -13.60 -15.63 20.84
N LYS A 188 -14.63 -15.15 20.15
CA LYS A 188 -15.48 -15.99 19.31
C LYS A 188 -15.20 -15.69 17.85
N VAL A 189 -14.80 -16.71 17.10
CA VAL A 189 -14.73 -16.61 15.64
C VAL A 189 -16.16 -16.55 15.11
N ILE A 190 -16.47 -15.47 14.41
CA ILE A 190 -17.76 -15.28 13.76
C ILE A 190 -17.75 -15.93 12.39
N ASP A 191 -16.70 -15.64 11.62
CA ASP A 191 -16.56 -16.17 10.27
C ASP A 191 -15.09 -16.28 9.87
N ALA A 192 -14.74 -17.37 9.19
CA ALA A 192 -13.51 -17.47 8.43
C ALA A 192 -13.90 -17.50 6.96
N CYS A 193 -13.63 -16.42 6.23
CA CYS A 193 -14.02 -16.25 4.83
C CYS A 193 -13.15 -17.12 3.88
N ASN A 194 -13.07 -18.42 4.17
CA ASN A 194 -12.22 -19.37 3.48
C ASN A 194 -12.87 -19.82 2.17
N GLY A 195 -12.04 -20.01 1.14
CA GLY A 195 -12.44 -20.63 -0.13
C GLY A 195 -13.28 -19.76 -1.07
N ILE A 196 -13.60 -18.50 -0.71
CA ILE A 196 -14.39 -17.61 -1.57
C ILE A 196 -13.54 -16.83 -2.58
N GLY A 197 -12.24 -16.65 -2.31
CA GLY A 197 -11.34 -15.86 -3.15
C GLY A 197 -10.51 -14.90 -2.31
N SER A 198 -10.03 -13.84 -2.94
CA SER A 198 -9.26 -12.77 -2.29
C SER A 198 -10.18 -11.75 -1.66
N VAL A 199 -10.27 -11.76 -0.33
CA VAL A 199 -11.08 -10.80 0.43
C VAL A 199 -10.29 -9.52 0.64
N HIS A 200 -10.83 -8.40 0.16
CA HIS A 200 -10.13 -7.12 0.18
C HIS A 200 -10.53 -6.25 1.37
N LYS A 201 -11.80 -6.26 1.77
CA LYS A 201 -12.31 -5.42 2.84
C LYS A 201 -13.51 -6.05 3.53
N ILE A 202 -13.57 -5.89 4.84
CA ILE A 202 -14.73 -6.21 5.68
C ILE A 202 -15.03 -5.00 6.56
N MET A 203 -16.30 -4.67 6.65
CA MET A 203 -16.86 -3.63 7.50
C MET A 203 -18.02 -4.21 8.29
N HIS A 204 -18.33 -3.61 9.42
CA HIS A 204 -19.41 -4.07 10.30
C HIS A 204 -20.43 -2.96 10.52
N LYS A 205 -21.69 -3.37 10.71
CA LYS A 205 -22.77 -2.48 11.11
C LYS A 205 -23.85 -3.24 11.87
N THR A 206 -24.36 -2.64 12.94
CA THR A 206 -25.58 -3.09 13.62
C THR A 206 -26.81 -2.45 12.95
N ILE A 207 -27.81 -3.27 12.59
CA ILE A 207 -29.06 -2.84 11.95
C ILE A 207 -30.22 -3.51 12.68
N GLU A 208 -31.13 -2.72 13.26
CA GLU A 208 -32.29 -3.24 14.00
C GLU A 208 -31.89 -4.29 15.06
N SER A 209 -30.83 -3.97 15.80
CA SER A 209 -30.22 -4.84 16.83
C SER A 209 -29.59 -6.14 16.31
N ARG A 210 -29.51 -6.34 15.00
CA ARG A 210 -28.82 -7.46 14.35
C ARG A 210 -27.45 -7.03 13.83
N GLU A 211 -26.50 -7.95 13.84
CA GLU A 211 -25.10 -7.66 13.48
C GLU A 211 -24.83 -8.14 12.06
N PHE A 212 -24.31 -7.26 11.19
CA PHE A 212 -23.99 -7.61 9.81
C PHE A 212 -22.57 -7.18 9.44
N PHE A 213 -21.93 -7.98 8.60
CA PHE A 213 -20.68 -7.62 7.95
C PHE A 213 -20.89 -7.44 6.45
N PHE A 214 -20.25 -6.42 5.91
CA PHE A 214 -20.26 -6.08 4.50
C PHE A 214 -18.83 -6.07 4.01
N GLY A 215 -18.56 -6.78 2.94
CA GLY A 215 -17.23 -6.83 2.35
C GLY A 215 -17.27 -7.06 0.87
N TYR A 216 -16.10 -7.17 0.26
CA TYR A 216 -15.99 -7.61 -1.11
C TYR A 216 -14.77 -8.50 -1.31
N PHE A 217 -14.89 -9.39 -2.29
CA PHE A 217 -13.84 -10.30 -2.68
C PHE A 217 -13.79 -10.48 -4.20
N VAL A 218 -12.64 -10.95 -4.67
CA VAL A 218 -12.41 -11.33 -6.07
C VAL A 218 -12.20 -12.82 -6.13
N ASP A 219 -12.99 -13.53 -6.94
CA ASP A 219 -12.84 -14.96 -7.13
C ASP A 219 -11.60 -15.29 -7.99
N LYS A 220 -11.30 -16.59 -8.13
CA LYS A 220 -10.20 -17.08 -8.97
C LYS A 220 -10.34 -16.79 -10.47
N PHE A 221 -11.53 -16.38 -10.91
CA PHE A 221 -11.86 -16.03 -12.29
C PHE A 221 -11.90 -14.51 -12.53
N ASN A 222 -11.47 -13.72 -11.54
CA ASN A 222 -11.47 -12.26 -11.57
C ASN A 222 -12.89 -11.64 -11.62
N ASN A 223 -13.89 -12.36 -11.11
CA ASN A 223 -15.22 -11.80 -10.86
C ASN A 223 -15.26 -11.15 -9.48
N TRP A 224 -15.95 -10.01 -9.40
CA TRP A 224 -16.09 -9.22 -8.18
C TRP A 224 -17.42 -9.48 -7.51
N PHE A 225 -17.40 -9.64 -6.19
CA PHE A 225 -18.58 -9.92 -5.39
C PHE A 225 -18.63 -9.04 -4.15
N LEU A 226 -19.81 -8.48 -3.88
CA LEU A 226 -20.17 -8.00 -2.56
C LEU A 226 -20.59 -9.20 -1.71
N ILE A 227 -20.06 -9.30 -0.49
CA ILE A 227 -20.44 -10.31 0.49
C ILE A 227 -21.12 -9.65 1.68
N ILE A 228 -22.22 -10.25 2.12
CA ILE A 228 -22.95 -9.88 3.34
C ILE A 228 -22.95 -11.10 4.24
N ILE A 229 -22.51 -10.93 5.48
CA ILE A 229 -22.41 -12.01 6.46
C ILE A 229 -23.27 -11.64 7.67
N ASN A 230 -24.12 -12.56 8.11
CA ASN A 230 -24.85 -12.40 9.36
C ASN A 230 -23.92 -12.71 10.54
N GLY A 231 -23.83 -11.79 11.48
CA GLY A 231 -22.93 -11.82 12.65
C GLY A 231 -23.57 -12.30 13.95
N GLU A 232 -24.81 -12.79 13.92
CA GLU A 232 -25.50 -13.28 15.10
C GLU A 232 -24.90 -14.59 15.66
N ASP A 233 -24.96 -14.73 16.99
CA ASP A 233 -24.25 -15.79 17.71
C ASP A 233 -24.85 -17.19 17.58
N ASN A 234 -26.13 -17.29 17.25
CA ASN A 234 -26.95 -18.50 17.32
C ASN A 234 -27.50 -18.91 15.94
N ILE A 235 -26.71 -18.76 14.88
CA ILE A 235 -27.11 -19.17 13.53
C ILE A 235 -26.75 -20.64 13.34
N LYS A 236 -27.70 -21.48 12.94
CA LYS A 236 -27.41 -22.88 12.62
C LYS A 236 -26.64 -22.93 11.30
N LYS A 237 -25.59 -23.76 11.19
CA LYS A 237 -24.79 -23.93 9.94
C LYS A 237 -25.63 -24.26 8.69
N THR A 238 -26.88 -24.72 8.87
CA THR A 238 -27.84 -25.07 7.82
C THR A 238 -28.67 -23.88 7.32
N ASP A 239 -28.56 -22.70 7.93
CA ASP A 239 -29.34 -21.52 7.53
C ASP A 239 -28.76 -20.91 6.26
N THR A 240 -29.53 -20.96 5.17
CA THR A 240 -29.19 -20.46 3.82
C THR A 240 -28.93 -18.95 3.74
N TRP A 241 -29.06 -18.23 4.85
CA TRP A 241 -28.90 -16.78 5.00
C TRP A 241 -27.58 -16.36 5.68
N LEU A 242 -26.68 -17.30 5.99
CA LEU A 242 -25.39 -17.02 6.64
C LEU A 242 -24.50 -16.06 5.83
N ARG A 243 -24.47 -16.24 4.50
CA ARG A 243 -23.64 -15.45 3.58
C ARG A 243 -24.38 -15.20 2.27
N LYS A 244 -24.63 -13.94 1.93
CA LYS A 244 -25.17 -13.52 0.62
C LYS A 244 -24.02 -12.98 -0.23
N GLN A 245 -23.89 -13.48 -1.45
CA GLN A 245 -22.91 -13.01 -2.43
C GLN A 245 -23.66 -12.38 -3.60
N ILE A 246 -23.26 -11.17 -3.97
CA ILE A 246 -23.88 -10.40 -5.06
C ILE A 246 -22.78 -10.07 -6.05
N LYS A 247 -22.91 -10.54 -7.29
CA LYS A 247 -21.97 -10.20 -8.36
C LYS A 247 -22.08 -8.71 -8.67
N VAL A 248 -20.94 -8.05 -8.78
CA VAL A 248 -20.82 -6.61 -9.00
C VAL A 248 -19.67 -6.33 -9.97
N ASP A 249 -19.56 -5.08 -10.42
CA ASP A 249 -18.41 -4.61 -11.20
C ASP A 249 -17.16 -4.47 -10.32
N GLU A 250 -16.01 -4.15 -10.92
CA GLU A 250 -14.75 -3.97 -10.19
C GLU A 250 -14.90 -2.90 -9.10
N ILE A 251 -14.73 -3.32 -7.83
CA ILE A 251 -14.84 -2.43 -6.66
C ILE A 251 -13.47 -1.83 -6.35
N GLU A 252 -13.37 -0.51 -6.42
CA GLU A 252 -12.19 0.22 -5.94
C GLU A 252 -12.26 0.42 -4.42
N ASP A 253 -13.43 0.73 -3.87
CA ASP A 253 -13.63 0.85 -2.42
C ASP A 253 -15.09 0.61 -1.99
N LEU A 254 -15.27 0.26 -0.71
CA LEU A 254 -16.55 0.06 -0.03
C LEU A 254 -16.56 0.85 1.28
N PHE A 255 -17.63 1.59 1.56
CA PHE A 255 -17.85 2.20 2.86
C PHE A 255 -19.32 2.24 3.26
N LEU A 256 -19.57 2.41 4.55
CA LEU A 256 -20.90 2.44 5.14
C LEU A 256 -21.17 3.83 5.71
N LEU A 257 -22.32 4.39 5.34
CA LEU A 257 -22.93 5.56 5.98
C LEU A 257 -24.00 5.09 6.95
N GLU A 258 -24.67 6.02 7.64
CA GLU A 258 -25.70 5.71 8.63
C GLU A 258 -26.78 4.75 8.08
N ASN A 259 -27.34 5.01 6.90
CA ASN A 259 -28.38 4.17 6.28
C ASN A 259 -28.01 3.64 4.88
N LYS A 260 -26.79 3.93 4.38
CA LYS A 260 -26.40 3.60 3.00
C LYS A 260 -25.12 2.80 2.93
N ILE A 261 -25.10 1.79 2.07
CA ILE A 261 -23.88 1.17 1.59
C ILE A 261 -23.44 1.92 0.35
N VAL A 262 -22.15 2.20 0.23
CA VAL A 262 -21.59 2.91 -0.91
C VAL A 262 -20.43 2.13 -1.49
N LEU A 263 -20.50 1.88 -2.80
CA LEU A 263 -19.48 1.25 -3.61
C LEU A 263 -18.90 2.29 -4.56
N GLN A 264 -17.57 2.39 -4.56
CA GLN A 264 -16.85 3.00 -5.66
C GLN A 264 -16.52 1.89 -6.64
N VAL A 265 -17.13 1.93 -7.82
CA VAL A 265 -16.93 0.91 -8.86
C VAL A 265 -16.29 1.53 -10.09
N LYS A 266 -15.46 0.73 -10.76
CA LYS A 266 -14.93 1.04 -12.07
C LYS A 266 -15.82 0.39 -13.12
N PHE A 267 -16.47 1.21 -13.93
CA PHE A 267 -17.37 0.77 -15.00
C PHE A 267 -17.03 1.52 -16.28
N ASP A 268 -16.72 0.79 -17.37
CA ASP A 268 -16.37 1.38 -18.67
C ASP A 268 -15.28 2.47 -18.56
N GLN A 269 -14.21 2.16 -17.79
CA GLN A 269 -13.10 3.08 -17.47
C GLN A 269 -13.50 4.37 -16.72
N LYS A 270 -14.75 4.50 -16.27
CA LYS A 270 -15.27 5.60 -15.46
C LYS A 270 -15.40 5.15 -14.01
N ILE A 271 -15.27 6.10 -13.09
CA ILE A 271 -15.56 5.88 -11.67
C ILE A 271 -17.04 6.21 -11.45
N GLN A 272 -17.79 5.21 -11.00
CA GLN A 272 -19.18 5.38 -10.56
C GLN A 272 -19.27 5.17 -9.06
N ILE A 273 -20.05 6.03 -8.40
CA ILE A 273 -20.41 5.84 -7.00
C ILE A 273 -21.81 5.23 -6.99
N ARG A 274 -21.91 3.96 -6.60
CA ARG A 274 -23.17 3.27 -6.42
C ARG A 274 -23.54 3.24 -4.95
N PHE A 275 -24.79 3.51 -4.63
CA PHE A 275 -25.24 3.44 -3.26
C PHE A 275 -26.66 2.89 -3.17
N LEU A 276 -26.93 2.25 -2.03
CA LEU A 276 -28.20 1.60 -1.77
C LEU A 276 -28.51 1.72 -0.27
N ASP A 277 -29.80 1.73 0.08
CA ASP A 277 -30.22 1.63 1.47
C ASP A 277 -29.79 0.28 2.07
N ILE A 278 -29.14 0.29 3.23
CA ILE A 278 -28.59 -0.94 3.82
C ILE A 278 -29.71 -1.87 4.28
N LYS A 279 -30.80 -1.33 4.85
CA LYS A 279 -31.92 -2.16 5.30
C LYS A 279 -32.57 -2.84 4.11
N ALA A 280 -32.74 -2.12 3.01
CA ALA A 280 -33.23 -2.72 1.79
C ALA A 280 -32.29 -3.81 1.29
N LEU A 281 -30.98 -3.56 1.18
CA LEU A 281 -30.03 -4.58 0.73
C LEU A 281 -30.10 -5.89 1.55
N VAL A 282 -30.29 -5.76 2.86
CA VAL A 282 -30.33 -6.86 3.83
C VAL A 282 -31.69 -7.56 3.87
N PHE A 283 -32.79 -6.80 3.94
CA PHE A 283 -34.15 -7.32 4.20
C PHE A 283 -35.06 -7.33 2.97
N ASN A 284 -34.79 -6.48 1.97
CA ASN A 284 -35.64 -6.30 0.79
C ASN A 284 -34.85 -6.46 -0.53
N HIS A 285 -34.89 -7.67 -1.08
CA HIS A 285 -34.00 -8.12 -2.14
C HIS A 285 -34.16 -7.41 -3.50
N ASN A 286 -35.16 -6.54 -3.67
CA ASN A 286 -35.59 -6.02 -4.98
C ASN A 286 -35.35 -4.51 -5.17
N GLN A 287 -34.43 -3.88 -4.42
CA GLN A 287 -34.07 -2.48 -4.69
C GLN A 287 -32.92 -2.33 -5.68
N GLU A 288 -33.07 -1.39 -6.60
CA GLU A 288 -32.04 -1.01 -7.56
C GLU A 288 -30.99 -0.08 -6.95
N TRP A 289 -29.75 -0.22 -7.41
CA TRP A 289 -28.65 0.67 -7.04
C TRP A 289 -28.89 2.08 -7.60
N LYS A 290 -28.81 3.09 -6.73
CA LYS A 290 -28.70 4.49 -7.19
C LYS A 290 -27.25 4.76 -7.56
N ASN A 291 -27.05 5.51 -8.66
CA ASN A 291 -25.73 5.75 -9.22
C ASN A 291 -25.47 7.25 -9.36
N ILE A 292 -24.31 7.70 -8.89
CA ILE A 292 -23.73 9.00 -9.23
C ILE A 292 -22.54 8.72 -10.14
N THR A 293 -22.59 9.22 -11.38
CA THR A 293 -21.46 9.10 -12.30
C THR A 293 -20.53 10.29 -12.13
N ILE A 294 -19.30 10.05 -11.68
CA ILE A 294 -18.29 11.10 -11.61
C ILE A 294 -17.55 11.09 -12.94
N GLN A 295 -17.87 12.07 -13.79
CA GLN A 295 -17.22 12.21 -15.07
C GLN A 295 -15.89 12.94 -14.87
N MET A 296 -14.83 12.22 -15.17
CA MET A 296 -13.47 12.77 -15.15
C MET A 296 -13.05 12.94 -16.60
N LYS A 297 -12.76 14.18 -17.04
CA LYS A 297 -12.28 14.44 -18.41
C LYS A 297 -10.97 13.73 -18.77
N LYS A 298 -10.27 13.14 -17.79
CA LYS A 298 -8.87 12.74 -17.91
C LYS A 298 -8.70 11.32 -17.40
N HIS A 299 -8.27 10.43 -18.29
CA HIS A 299 -8.00 9.03 -17.97
C HIS A 299 -7.01 8.99 -16.79
N MET A 300 -7.39 8.31 -15.71
CA MET A 300 -6.61 8.15 -14.46
C MET A 300 -6.56 9.33 -13.49
N SER A 301 -7.72 9.81 -13.09
CA SER A 301 -7.80 10.44 -11.77
C SER A 301 -8.30 9.39 -10.76
N LEU A 302 -7.55 9.22 -9.68
CA LEU A 302 -7.92 8.37 -8.57
C LEU A 302 -8.86 9.16 -7.66
N LEU A 303 -10.05 8.60 -7.46
CA LEU A 303 -10.98 9.06 -6.44
C LEU A 303 -10.73 8.24 -5.17
N LYS A 304 -10.54 8.93 -4.05
CA LYS A 304 -10.47 8.29 -2.73
C LYS A 304 -11.40 8.98 -1.77
N PHE A 305 -12.22 8.21 -1.07
CA PHE A 305 -12.96 8.76 0.04
C PHE A 305 -12.04 9.06 1.21
N VAL A 306 -12.11 10.29 1.69
CA VAL A 306 -11.51 10.66 2.97
C VAL A 306 -12.53 10.23 4.00
N ARG A 307 -12.24 9.15 4.74
CA ARG A 307 -13.19 8.66 5.76
C ARG A 307 -13.54 9.80 6.71
N PRO A 308 -14.81 10.21 6.81
CA PRO A 308 -15.22 11.20 7.78
C PRO A 308 -14.96 10.60 9.17
N ILE A 309 -14.43 11.43 10.08
CA ILE A 309 -14.21 11.03 11.48
C ILE A 309 -15.55 10.69 12.16
N GLU A 310 -16.66 11.16 11.60
CA GLU A 310 -18.03 10.92 12.03
C GLU A 310 -18.85 10.28 10.90
N VAL A 311 -19.39 9.09 11.15
CA VAL A 311 -20.22 8.31 10.20
C VAL A 311 -21.62 8.92 10.00
N ASN A 312 -21.92 10.04 10.67
CA ASN A 312 -23.23 10.69 10.73
C ASN A 312 -23.40 11.90 9.78
N LYS A 313 -22.58 12.02 8.73
CA LYS A 313 -22.69 13.14 7.78
C LYS A 313 -23.31 12.67 6.46
N GLN A 314 -24.36 13.36 6.02
CA GLN A 314 -25.01 13.14 4.71
C GLN A 314 -24.09 13.48 3.53
N SER A 315 -23.00 14.19 3.80
CA SER A 315 -21.92 14.45 2.86
C SER A 315 -20.64 13.71 3.25
N VAL A 316 -19.94 13.16 2.24
CA VAL A 316 -18.69 12.43 2.43
C VAL A 316 -17.58 13.15 1.69
N PRO A 317 -16.48 13.52 2.36
CA PRO A 317 -15.35 14.11 1.68
C PRO A 317 -14.64 13.05 0.84
N TYR A 318 -14.20 13.44 -0.35
CA TYR A 318 -13.37 12.62 -1.20
C TYR A 318 -12.28 13.47 -1.84
N SER A 319 -11.11 12.87 -2.02
CA SER A 319 -10.02 13.48 -2.75
C SER A 319 -9.99 12.98 -4.18
N ILE A 320 -9.83 13.89 -5.13
CA ILE A 320 -9.40 13.58 -6.48
C ILE A 320 -7.91 13.86 -6.57
N GLU A 321 -7.13 12.85 -6.95
CA GLU A 321 -5.70 12.97 -7.20
C GLU A 321 -5.30 12.22 -8.48
N CYS A 322 -4.15 12.56 -9.06
CA CYS A 322 -3.52 11.72 -10.08
C CYS A 322 -2.00 11.84 -9.96
N PRO A 323 -1.20 11.02 -10.67
CA PRO A 323 0.25 10.99 -10.47
C PRO A 323 0.95 12.35 -10.63
N ALA A 324 0.41 13.22 -11.49
CA ALA A 324 0.90 14.58 -11.75
C ALA A 324 -0.17 15.66 -11.44
N CYS A 325 -1.06 15.41 -10.48
CA CYS A 325 -1.98 16.42 -9.97
C CYS A 325 -2.17 16.25 -8.45
N ARG A 326 -1.95 17.33 -7.70
CA ARG A 326 -2.10 17.32 -6.24
C ARG A 326 -3.52 16.91 -5.84
N PRO A 327 -3.70 16.21 -4.71
CA PRO A 327 -5.02 15.91 -4.19
C PRO A 327 -5.83 17.18 -3.95
N SER A 328 -7.07 17.18 -4.43
CA SER A 328 -8.08 18.21 -4.15
C SER A 328 -9.25 17.57 -3.41
N ILE A 329 -9.70 18.18 -2.32
CA ILE A 329 -10.78 17.65 -1.46
C ILE A 329 -12.11 18.26 -1.90
N HIS A 330 -13.09 17.39 -2.12
CA HIS A 330 -14.46 17.70 -2.49
C HIS A 330 -15.44 17.00 -1.57
N TYR A 331 -16.72 17.33 -1.65
CA TYR A 331 -17.77 16.74 -0.81
C TYR A 331 -18.90 16.20 -1.67
N LEU A 332 -19.23 14.92 -1.49
CA LEU A 332 -20.36 14.29 -2.17
C LEU A 332 -21.56 14.29 -1.24
N ASN A 333 -22.68 14.91 -1.64
CA ASN A 333 -23.91 14.92 -0.84
C ASN A 333 -24.90 13.86 -1.36
N PHE A 334 -25.19 12.85 -0.54
CA PHE A 334 -26.11 11.75 -0.89
C PHE A 334 -27.60 12.08 -0.64
N SER A 335 -27.93 13.29 -0.22
CA SER A 335 -29.32 13.78 -0.10
C SER A 335 -29.82 14.45 -1.38
N LYS A 336 -28.92 14.93 -2.23
CA LYS A 336 -29.27 15.51 -3.53
C LYS A 336 -29.41 14.40 -4.57
N GLU A 337 -30.42 14.50 -5.43
CA GLU A 337 -30.54 13.65 -6.63
C GLU A 337 -29.58 14.12 -7.74
N GLU A 338 -28.31 14.33 -7.40
CA GLU A 338 -27.28 14.57 -8.42
C GLU A 338 -26.98 13.24 -9.11
N SER A 339 -27.22 13.15 -10.41
CA SER A 339 -26.92 11.94 -11.21
C SER A 339 -25.50 11.98 -11.79
N SER A 340 -24.89 13.16 -11.86
CA SER A 340 -23.53 13.35 -12.38
C SER A 340 -22.80 14.54 -11.74
N ILE A 341 -21.47 14.41 -11.63
CA ILE A 341 -20.57 15.51 -11.25
C ILE A 341 -19.49 15.60 -12.33
N ASP A 342 -19.37 16.77 -12.96
CA ASP A 342 -18.32 17.07 -13.94
C ASP A 342 -17.15 17.81 -13.28
N TYR A 343 -15.97 17.17 -13.28
CA TYR A 343 -14.73 17.77 -12.78
C TYR A 343 -13.95 18.56 -13.85
N SER A 344 -14.61 18.98 -14.92
CA SER A 344 -14.01 19.76 -16.01
C SER A 344 -13.34 21.07 -15.58
N SER A 345 -13.68 21.61 -14.41
CA SER A 345 -13.21 22.89 -13.89
C SER A 345 -11.92 22.83 -13.05
N SER A 346 -11.35 21.65 -12.77
CA SER A 346 -10.14 21.53 -11.94
C SER A 346 -8.85 21.89 -12.70
N GLY A 347 -8.70 23.18 -13.03
CA GLY A 347 -7.45 23.83 -13.43
C GLY A 347 -6.83 23.41 -14.79
N ASN A 348 -6.01 24.31 -15.34
CA ASN A 348 -5.13 24.03 -16.47
C ASN A 348 -4.07 23.00 -16.05
N LEU A 349 -4.34 21.71 -16.30
CA LEU A 349 -3.30 20.69 -16.16
C LEU A 349 -2.22 20.92 -17.21
N ASN A 350 -1.00 20.62 -16.83
CA ASN A 350 0.17 20.67 -17.70
C ASN A 350 0.51 19.31 -18.33
N HIS A 351 -0.41 18.33 -18.28
CA HIS A 351 -0.23 17.00 -18.86
C HIS A 351 -1.52 16.39 -19.41
N VAL A 352 -1.34 15.38 -20.24
CA VAL A 352 -2.36 14.46 -20.75
C VAL A 352 -1.98 13.04 -20.34
N THR A 353 -2.96 12.25 -19.90
CA THR A 353 -2.75 10.84 -19.54
C THR A 353 -3.53 9.95 -20.49
N GLN A 354 -2.88 8.92 -21.04
CA GLN A 354 -3.48 7.98 -21.99
C GLN A 354 -3.00 6.56 -21.69
N GLN A 355 -3.88 5.58 -21.92
CA GLN A 355 -3.55 4.17 -21.85
C GLN A 355 -3.48 3.60 -23.27
N TYR A 356 -2.48 2.77 -23.51
CA TYR A 356 -2.22 2.08 -24.75
C TYR A 356 -1.94 0.60 -24.47
N ASN A 357 -1.95 -0.22 -25.50
CA ASN A 357 -1.47 -1.59 -25.45
C ASN A 357 -0.26 -1.75 -26.37
N ILE A 358 0.72 -2.53 -25.93
CA ILE A 358 1.84 -3.00 -26.76
C ILE A 358 1.74 -4.51 -26.84
N LEU A 359 1.75 -5.06 -28.06
CA LEU A 359 1.79 -6.50 -28.26
C LEU A 359 3.15 -7.05 -27.79
N SER A 360 3.11 -7.98 -26.86
CA SER A 360 4.24 -8.78 -26.39
C SER A 360 4.86 -9.58 -27.54
N ARG A 361 6.14 -9.92 -27.41
CA ARG A 361 6.85 -10.80 -28.37
C ARG A 361 6.28 -12.21 -28.49
N ASP A 362 5.37 -12.63 -27.61
CA ASP A 362 4.63 -13.89 -27.75
C ASP A 362 3.53 -13.83 -28.81
N GLY A 363 3.21 -12.64 -29.35
CA GLY A 363 2.27 -12.46 -30.45
C GLY A 363 0.79 -12.42 -30.04
N GLU A 364 0.48 -12.65 -28.76
CA GLU A 364 -0.91 -12.75 -28.27
C GLU A 364 -1.19 -11.80 -27.10
N THR A 365 -0.19 -11.54 -26.26
CA THR A 365 -0.37 -10.80 -25.02
C THR A 365 -0.31 -9.29 -25.25
N GLU A 366 -1.42 -8.58 -25.05
CA GLU A 366 -1.43 -7.12 -25.01
C GLU A 366 -0.98 -6.58 -23.64
N ILE A 367 0.19 -5.93 -23.58
CA ILE A 367 0.75 -5.32 -22.38
C ILE A 367 0.19 -3.90 -22.24
N PRO A 368 -0.58 -3.58 -21.18
CA PRO A 368 -1.05 -2.22 -20.98
C PRO A 368 0.10 -1.27 -20.62
N VAL A 369 0.05 -0.07 -21.16
CA VAL A 369 1.01 1.00 -20.90
C VAL A 369 0.26 2.29 -20.65
N THR A 370 0.49 2.88 -19.50
CA THR A 370 -0.06 4.17 -19.15
C THR A 370 0.99 5.25 -19.37
N ILE A 371 0.70 6.28 -20.16
CA ILE A 371 1.62 7.37 -20.48
C ILE A 371 1.05 8.69 -19.96
N ILE A 372 1.89 9.45 -19.27
CA ILE A 372 1.64 10.82 -18.80
C ILE A 372 2.55 11.74 -19.63
N SER A 373 1.93 12.48 -20.53
CA SER A 373 2.57 13.33 -21.52
C SER A 373 2.51 14.79 -21.08
N PRO A 374 3.65 15.51 -20.97
CA PRO A 374 3.65 16.92 -20.67
C PRO A 374 3.09 17.73 -21.86
N ILE A 375 2.26 18.74 -21.56
CA ILE A 375 1.73 19.69 -22.54
C ILE A 375 2.74 20.80 -22.81
N ARG A 376 3.48 21.22 -21.78
CA ARG A 376 4.45 22.33 -21.86
C ARG A 376 5.86 21.79 -22.10
N ASN A 377 6.53 22.37 -23.09
CA ASN A 377 7.95 22.11 -23.43
C ASN A 377 8.34 20.62 -23.49
N PRO A 378 7.59 19.75 -24.22
CA PRO A 378 7.83 18.32 -24.21
C PRO A 378 9.19 17.93 -24.83
N GLN A 379 9.99 17.21 -24.07
CA GLN A 379 11.34 16.75 -24.41
C GLN A 379 11.34 15.35 -25.04
N ASN A 380 12.43 14.98 -25.71
CA ASN A 380 12.68 13.63 -26.21
C ASN A 380 13.20 12.69 -25.11
N LYS A 381 12.54 12.67 -23.95
CA LYS A 381 12.89 11.80 -22.82
C LYS A 381 11.63 11.24 -22.16
N ILE A 382 11.68 9.95 -21.81
CA ILE A 382 10.61 9.27 -21.08
C ILE A 382 11.18 8.41 -19.97
N VAL A 383 10.60 8.54 -18.78
CA VAL A 383 10.88 7.64 -17.65
C VAL A 383 9.86 6.50 -17.68
N LEU A 384 10.34 5.26 -17.80
CA LEU A 384 9.51 4.07 -17.92
C LEU A 384 9.58 3.24 -16.63
N ALA A 385 8.52 3.31 -15.83
CA ALA A 385 8.42 2.65 -14.53
C ALA A 385 7.87 1.22 -14.64
N VAL A 386 8.42 0.30 -13.84
CA VAL A 386 7.92 -1.08 -13.71
C VAL A 386 8.00 -1.60 -12.26
N TYR A 387 7.08 -2.50 -11.90
CA TYR A 387 7.13 -3.28 -10.66
C TYR A 387 7.05 -4.79 -10.93
N GLY A 388 5.96 -5.26 -11.55
CA GLY A 388 5.89 -6.60 -12.17
C GLY A 388 6.06 -7.79 -11.23
N SER A 389 5.68 -7.67 -9.95
CA SER A 389 5.82 -8.76 -8.97
C SER A 389 4.72 -8.76 -7.90
N TYR A 390 4.48 -9.91 -7.29
CA TYR A 390 3.56 -10.14 -6.16
C TYR A 390 2.10 -9.78 -6.44
N GLY A 391 1.69 -9.71 -7.71
CA GLY A 391 0.34 -9.29 -8.09
C GLY A 391 0.02 -7.84 -7.71
N ILE A 392 1.05 -7.01 -7.45
CA ILE A 392 0.86 -5.61 -7.07
C ILE A 392 0.51 -4.80 -8.31
N LYS A 393 -0.64 -4.11 -8.26
CA LYS A 393 -1.04 -3.07 -9.23
C LYS A 393 -0.31 -1.75 -8.92
N PHE A 394 0.03 -0.99 -9.96
CA PHE A 394 0.47 0.41 -9.75
C PHE A 394 -0.63 1.24 -9.08
N ASN A 395 -0.22 2.12 -8.16
CA ASN A 395 -1.11 3.07 -7.53
C ASN A 395 -0.92 4.46 -8.15
N TYR A 396 -2.00 5.06 -8.65
CA TYR A 396 -1.98 6.34 -9.36
C TYR A 396 -2.09 7.56 -8.43
N ASN A 397 -1.55 7.45 -7.21
CA ASN A 397 -1.48 8.57 -6.27
C ASN A 397 -0.59 9.68 -6.79
N TYR A 398 -0.82 10.90 -6.30
CA TYR A 398 0.08 12.02 -6.52
C TYR A 398 1.52 11.68 -6.12
N SER A 399 2.44 11.97 -7.04
CA SER A 399 3.87 11.82 -6.85
C SER A 399 4.56 13.15 -7.17
N PRO A 400 5.22 13.79 -6.19
CA PRO A 400 5.98 15.01 -6.45
C PRO A 400 7.09 14.79 -7.49
N LEU A 401 7.70 13.60 -7.53
CA LEU A 401 8.66 13.20 -8.56
C LEU A 401 8.01 13.26 -9.96
N ILE A 402 6.86 12.62 -10.15
CA ILE A 402 6.19 12.59 -11.46
C ILE A 402 5.73 13.99 -11.85
N GLN A 403 5.13 14.74 -10.94
CA GLN A 403 4.80 16.15 -11.16
C GLN A 403 6.01 16.93 -11.66
N SER A 404 7.14 16.81 -10.97
CA SER A 404 8.33 17.57 -11.36
C SER A 404 8.93 17.10 -12.68
N LEU A 405 8.81 15.82 -13.06
CA LEU A 405 9.23 15.36 -14.39
C LEU A 405 8.37 16.02 -15.48
N ILE A 406 7.04 16.01 -15.28
CA ILE A 406 6.08 16.65 -16.18
C ILE A 406 6.32 18.16 -16.29
N ASP A 407 6.55 18.85 -15.17
CA ASP A 407 6.85 20.29 -15.14
C ASP A 407 8.12 20.63 -15.95
N ASN A 408 9.02 19.66 -16.10
CA ASN A 408 10.26 19.78 -16.88
C ASN A 408 10.15 19.22 -18.30
N GLY A 409 8.94 18.92 -18.77
CA GLY A 409 8.70 18.42 -20.12
C GLY A 409 9.14 16.97 -20.34
N ILE A 410 9.40 16.21 -19.29
CA ILE A 410 9.81 14.79 -19.39
C ILE A 410 8.57 13.90 -19.27
N TYR A 411 8.40 12.98 -20.21
CA TYR A 411 7.30 12.03 -20.20
C TYR A 411 7.49 11.01 -19.07
N PHE A 412 6.39 10.50 -18.54
CA PHE A 412 6.41 9.40 -17.58
C PHE A 412 5.48 8.29 -18.05
N ALA A 413 5.87 7.02 -17.87
CA ALA A 413 5.02 5.90 -18.20
C ALA A 413 5.11 4.76 -17.20
N TYR A 414 4.00 4.03 -17.04
CA TYR A 414 3.94 2.77 -16.30
C TYR A 414 3.82 1.61 -17.30
N ALA A 415 4.73 0.63 -17.20
CA ALA A 415 4.63 -0.64 -17.90
C ALA A 415 3.92 -1.66 -17.00
N HIS A 416 2.70 -2.06 -17.36
CA HIS A 416 1.88 -3.01 -16.59
C HIS A 416 2.21 -4.46 -16.97
N VAL A 417 3.47 -4.84 -16.80
CA VAL A 417 4.01 -6.14 -17.22
C VAL A 417 3.39 -7.32 -16.45
N ARG A 418 3.46 -8.53 -17.02
CA ARG A 418 3.09 -9.76 -16.30
C ARG A 418 3.88 -9.90 -15.00
N GLY A 419 3.29 -10.55 -13.99
CA GLY A 419 3.79 -10.57 -12.61
C GLY A 419 3.18 -9.46 -11.73
N GLY A 420 2.68 -8.38 -12.35
CA GLY A 420 1.82 -7.39 -11.69
C GLY A 420 0.38 -7.88 -11.53
N GLY A 421 -0.49 -7.03 -10.95
CA GLY A 421 -1.89 -7.35 -10.68
C GLY A 421 -2.90 -6.80 -11.67
N GLU A 422 -2.46 -6.10 -12.73
CA GLU A 422 -3.33 -5.25 -13.54
C GLU A 422 -4.42 -6.00 -14.32
N LYS A 423 -4.19 -7.27 -14.67
CA LYS A 423 -5.21 -8.16 -15.26
C LYS A 423 -5.58 -9.34 -14.34
N GLY A 424 -5.46 -9.13 -13.02
CA GLY A 424 -5.83 -10.12 -12.00
C GLY A 424 -4.79 -11.23 -11.82
N GLU A 425 -5.19 -12.27 -11.09
CA GLU A 425 -4.31 -13.35 -10.61
C GLU A 425 -3.56 -14.09 -11.74
N LYS A 426 -4.23 -14.36 -12.88
CA LYS A 426 -3.58 -15.01 -14.03
C LYS A 426 -2.44 -14.18 -14.59
N TRP A 427 -2.54 -12.85 -14.53
CA TRP A 427 -1.49 -11.93 -14.97
C TRP A 427 -0.26 -11.99 -14.06
N HIS A 428 -0.49 -12.13 -12.76
CA HIS A 428 0.57 -12.34 -11.76
C HIS A 428 1.27 -13.67 -11.98
N GLN A 429 0.51 -14.78 -12.06
CA GLN A 429 1.07 -16.12 -12.28
C GLN A 429 1.85 -16.24 -13.60
N ALA A 430 1.44 -15.50 -14.63
CA ALA A 430 2.13 -15.44 -15.92
C ALA A 430 3.49 -14.70 -15.87
N GLY A 431 3.85 -14.10 -14.73
CA GLY A 431 5.15 -13.46 -14.48
C GLY A 431 5.71 -13.81 -13.11
N MET A 432 5.52 -15.05 -12.65
CA MET A 432 5.99 -15.59 -11.36
C MET A 432 6.80 -16.88 -11.59
N GLY A 433 7.74 -17.19 -10.70
CA GLY A 433 8.52 -18.44 -10.74
C GLY A 433 9.21 -18.65 -12.09
N ILE A 434 8.97 -19.80 -12.73
CA ILE A 434 9.53 -20.13 -14.04
C ILE A 434 9.11 -19.14 -15.15
N ASN A 435 7.97 -18.46 -14.98
CA ASN A 435 7.45 -17.50 -15.95
C ASN A 435 7.99 -16.09 -15.71
N LYS A 436 8.86 -15.87 -14.71
CA LYS A 436 9.36 -14.53 -14.36
C LYS A 436 10.10 -13.82 -15.49
N ILE A 437 10.61 -14.58 -16.46
CA ILE A 437 11.19 -14.05 -17.69
C ILE A 437 10.20 -13.16 -18.48
N ASN A 438 8.90 -13.47 -18.42
CA ASN A 438 7.88 -12.71 -19.12
C ASN A 438 7.82 -11.25 -18.63
N SER A 439 7.99 -10.99 -17.34
CA SER A 439 8.05 -9.63 -16.80
C SER A 439 9.18 -8.80 -17.43
N ILE A 440 10.32 -9.45 -17.70
CA ILE A 440 11.52 -8.83 -18.28
C ILE A 440 11.31 -8.59 -19.78
N HIS A 441 10.82 -9.59 -20.50
CA HIS A 441 10.49 -9.49 -21.92
C HIS A 441 9.43 -8.43 -22.18
N ASP A 442 8.33 -8.43 -21.42
CA ASP A 442 7.27 -7.42 -21.52
C ASP A 442 7.84 -6.02 -21.33
N TYR A 443 8.73 -5.84 -20.35
CA TYR A 443 9.34 -4.53 -20.08
C TYR A 443 10.22 -4.05 -21.24
N LEU A 444 10.99 -4.94 -21.86
CA LEU A 444 11.80 -4.64 -23.04
C LEU A 444 10.93 -4.33 -24.27
N ASP A 445 9.84 -5.08 -24.45
CA ASP A 445 8.90 -4.87 -25.56
C ASP A 445 8.22 -3.50 -25.42
N VAL A 446 7.86 -3.12 -24.20
CA VAL A 446 7.37 -1.77 -23.89
C VAL A 446 8.45 -0.71 -24.14
N ALA A 447 9.68 -0.90 -23.64
CA ALA A 447 10.77 0.06 -23.82
C ALA A 447 11.07 0.33 -25.32
N ASN A 448 10.95 -0.70 -26.16
CA ASN A 448 11.16 -0.59 -27.60
C ASN A 448 9.95 0.01 -28.32
N GLY A 449 8.72 -0.34 -27.91
CA GLY A 449 7.49 0.11 -28.55
C GLY A 449 7.04 1.52 -28.15
N ILE A 450 7.36 1.98 -26.94
CA ILE A 450 6.81 3.22 -26.37
C ILE A 450 7.19 4.48 -27.17
N LYS A 451 8.35 4.47 -27.83
CA LYS A 451 8.81 5.58 -28.69
C LYS A 451 7.84 5.86 -29.84
N ARG A 452 7.16 4.81 -30.34
CA ARG A 452 6.12 4.93 -31.38
C ARG A 452 4.83 5.53 -30.81
N LEU A 453 4.42 5.09 -29.62
CA LEU A 453 3.20 5.59 -28.95
C LEU A 453 3.25 7.10 -28.67
N VAL A 454 4.44 7.64 -28.37
CA VAL A 454 4.64 9.09 -28.15
C VAL A 454 5.06 9.84 -29.41
N HIS A 455 5.06 9.21 -30.59
CA HIS A 455 5.49 9.78 -31.88
C HIS A 455 6.90 10.43 -31.84
N ARG A 456 7.83 9.86 -31.07
CA ARG A 456 9.21 10.38 -30.89
C ARG A 456 10.24 9.26 -31.03
N THR A 457 10.65 8.96 -32.26
CA THR A 457 11.61 7.87 -32.56
C THR A 457 12.99 8.05 -31.92
N LYS A 458 13.43 9.30 -31.71
CA LYS A 458 14.68 9.65 -31.02
C LYS A 458 14.54 9.78 -29.49
N CYS A 459 13.39 9.41 -28.93
CA CYS A 459 13.16 9.53 -27.48
C CYS A 459 14.12 8.63 -26.69
N LYS A 460 14.79 9.21 -25.70
CA LYS A 460 15.62 8.50 -24.72
C LYS A 460 14.71 7.86 -23.68
N VAL A 461 14.78 6.54 -23.54
CA VAL A 461 14.03 5.79 -22.53
C VAL A 461 14.91 5.60 -21.30
N ILE A 462 14.45 6.05 -20.15
CA ILE A 462 15.12 5.89 -18.85
C ILE A 462 14.33 4.85 -18.06
N GLY A 463 14.94 3.70 -17.79
CA GLY A 463 14.27 2.64 -17.05
C GLY A 463 14.19 2.95 -15.57
N MET A 464 13.02 2.76 -14.94
CA MET A 464 12.82 3.04 -13.52
C MET A 464 12.17 1.88 -12.78
N GLY A 465 12.74 1.47 -11.65
CA GLY A 465 12.24 0.34 -10.86
C GLY A 465 12.67 0.44 -9.40
N ALA A 466 11.94 -0.22 -8.50
CA ALA A 466 12.31 -0.27 -7.10
C ALA A 466 11.94 -1.60 -6.46
N SER A 467 12.73 -2.04 -5.47
CA SER A 467 12.55 -3.37 -4.86
C SER A 467 12.53 -4.46 -5.96
N ALA A 468 11.48 -5.28 -6.03
CA ALA A 468 11.28 -6.25 -7.11
C ALA A 468 11.09 -5.62 -8.51
N GLY A 469 10.63 -4.36 -8.62
CA GLY A 469 10.71 -3.63 -9.89
C GLY A 469 12.15 -3.32 -10.30
N GLY A 470 13.05 -3.15 -9.32
CA GLY A 470 14.48 -3.01 -9.57
C GLY A 470 15.11 -4.28 -10.13
N PHE A 471 14.61 -5.46 -9.73
CA PHE A 471 14.95 -6.74 -10.38
C PHE A 471 14.60 -6.71 -11.86
N VAL A 472 13.35 -6.37 -12.21
CA VAL A 472 12.89 -6.34 -13.62
C VAL A 472 13.74 -5.41 -14.47
N VAL A 473 13.99 -4.18 -14.01
CA VAL A 473 14.83 -3.21 -14.73
C VAL A 473 16.26 -3.70 -14.88
N ALA A 474 16.87 -4.21 -13.81
CA ALA A 474 18.27 -4.63 -13.82
C ALA A 474 18.49 -5.90 -14.66
N SER A 475 17.54 -6.84 -14.65
CA SER A 475 17.57 -8.02 -15.52
C SER A 475 17.37 -7.63 -16.99
N ALA A 476 16.41 -6.74 -17.29
CA ALA A 476 16.21 -6.21 -18.65
C ALA A 476 17.45 -5.47 -19.16
N LEU A 477 18.12 -4.71 -18.29
CA LEU A 477 19.39 -4.04 -18.61
C LEU A 477 20.49 -5.05 -18.99
N ASN A 478 20.60 -6.17 -18.28
CA ASN A 478 21.57 -7.22 -18.61
C ASN A 478 21.27 -7.90 -19.95
N GLU A 479 19.98 -8.10 -20.27
CA GLU A 479 19.54 -8.71 -21.53
C GLU A 479 19.81 -7.77 -22.72
N ASN A 480 19.35 -6.51 -22.63
CA ASN A 480 19.50 -5.52 -23.69
C ASN A 480 19.84 -4.11 -23.14
N PRO A 481 21.13 -3.80 -22.91
CA PRO A 481 21.56 -2.50 -22.42
C PRO A 481 21.16 -1.33 -23.34
N LEU A 482 21.06 -1.57 -24.66
CA LEU A 482 20.80 -0.53 -25.68
C LEU A 482 19.36 -0.04 -25.69
N SER A 483 18.43 -0.76 -25.06
CA SER A 483 17.04 -0.32 -24.92
C SER A 483 16.90 0.92 -24.02
N PHE A 484 17.92 1.22 -23.20
CA PHE A 484 17.87 2.30 -22.21
C PHE A 484 18.97 3.34 -22.43
N ALA A 485 18.63 4.62 -22.33
CA ALA A 485 19.59 5.72 -22.25
C ALA A 485 20.21 5.85 -20.85
N GLY A 486 19.55 5.30 -19.84
CA GLY A 486 19.99 5.22 -18.46
C GLY A 486 18.97 4.46 -17.61
N ILE A 487 19.36 4.04 -16.41
CA ILE A 487 18.43 3.43 -15.45
C ILE A 487 18.48 4.12 -14.08
N TYR A 488 17.33 4.23 -13.43
CA TYR A 488 17.20 4.62 -12.04
C TYR A 488 16.53 3.50 -11.25
N ILE A 489 17.28 2.84 -10.38
CA ILE A 489 16.76 1.75 -9.55
C ILE A 489 16.92 2.06 -8.05
N SER A 490 15.84 1.87 -7.28
CA SER A 490 15.79 2.22 -5.85
C SER A 490 15.59 1.00 -4.96
N ALA A 491 16.49 0.79 -4.00
CA ALA A 491 16.53 -0.39 -3.13
C ALA A 491 16.27 -1.69 -3.93
N PRO A 492 17.02 -1.93 -5.02
CA PRO A 492 16.67 -2.97 -5.97
C PRO A 492 16.93 -4.37 -5.41
N PHE A 493 16.06 -5.31 -5.77
CA PHE A 493 16.25 -6.73 -5.49
C PHE A 493 17.14 -7.34 -6.57
N ILE A 494 18.40 -7.63 -6.22
CA ILE A 494 19.47 -7.81 -7.21
C ILE A 494 20.09 -9.22 -7.22
N SER A 495 19.89 -10.02 -6.17
CA SER A 495 20.32 -11.43 -6.10
C SER A 495 19.24 -12.27 -5.41
N PRO A 496 18.15 -12.63 -6.13
CA PRO A 496 17.03 -13.37 -5.56
C PRO A 496 17.43 -14.73 -5.01
N LEU A 497 18.28 -15.49 -5.72
CA LEU A 497 18.68 -16.83 -5.27
C LEU A 497 19.38 -16.79 -3.91
N THR A 498 20.27 -15.81 -3.69
CA THR A 498 20.96 -15.65 -2.41
C THR A 498 19.98 -15.23 -1.32
N ALA A 499 19.06 -14.32 -1.63
CA ALA A 499 18.07 -13.85 -0.67
C ALA A 499 17.08 -14.94 -0.23
N ILE A 500 16.65 -15.81 -1.15
CA ILE A 500 15.72 -16.90 -0.86
C ILE A 500 16.37 -18.00 -0.01
N LYS A 501 17.69 -18.21 -0.16
CA LYS A 501 18.46 -19.14 0.66
C LYS A 501 18.77 -18.60 2.07
N ASP A 502 18.66 -17.30 2.28
CA ASP A 502 18.84 -16.70 3.60
C ASP A 502 17.57 -16.84 4.44
N VAL A 503 17.45 -17.98 5.12
CA VAL A 503 16.27 -18.29 5.97
C VAL A 503 16.09 -17.35 7.17
N LYS A 504 17.07 -16.48 7.46
CA LYS A 504 16.97 -15.42 8.47
C LYS A 504 16.29 -14.16 7.93
N ASN A 505 16.19 -14.01 6.60
CA ASN A 505 15.43 -12.93 6.00
C ASN A 505 13.93 -13.23 6.16
N PRO A 506 13.14 -12.43 6.89
CA PRO A 506 11.73 -12.73 7.14
C PRO A 506 10.89 -12.89 5.86
N ARG A 507 11.36 -12.33 4.73
CA ARG A 507 10.69 -12.41 3.44
C ARG A 507 11.04 -13.64 2.61
N TRP A 508 12.02 -14.47 3.02
CA TRP A 508 12.58 -15.53 2.19
C TRP A 508 11.50 -16.45 1.60
N ARG A 509 10.47 -16.82 2.37
CA ARG A 509 9.36 -17.66 1.91
C ARG A 509 8.47 -16.98 0.88
N MET A 510 8.15 -15.69 1.09
CA MET A 510 7.37 -14.91 0.14
C MET A 510 8.12 -14.73 -1.17
N ASP A 511 9.43 -14.46 -1.09
CA ASP A 511 10.27 -14.31 -2.26
C ASP A 511 10.49 -15.67 -2.95
N MET A 512 10.52 -16.79 -2.20
CA MET A 512 10.53 -18.14 -2.77
C MET A 512 9.28 -18.42 -3.60
N LEU A 513 8.09 -18.09 -3.09
CA LEU A 513 6.83 -18.28 -3.83
C LEU A 513 6.77 -17.43 -5.09
N GLU A 514 7.33 -16.21 -5.04
CA GLU A 514 7.31 -15.27 -6.17
C GLU A 514 8.35 -15.61 -7.27
N PHE A 515 9.56 -15.99 -6.87
CA PHE A 515 10.70 -16.10 -7.78
C PHE A 515 11.10 -17.54 -8.07
N GLY A 516 10.79 -18.49 -7.19
CA GLY A 516 11.07 -19.91 -7.38
C GLY A 516 11.69 -20.58 -6.15
N ASN A 517 11.54 -21.90 -6.10
CA ASN A 517 12.02 -22.72 -4.99
C ASN A 517 13.52 -23.06 -5.13
N PRO A 518 14.38 -22.72 -4.15
CA PRO A 518 15.81 -23.01 -4.22
C PRO A 518 16.15 -24.51 -4.18
N ASP A 519 15.21 -25.36 -3.76
CA ASP A 519 15.35 -26.81 -3.75
C ASP A 519 14.92 -27.46 -5.07
N ASN A 520 14.24 -26.70 -5.94
CA ASN A 520 13.89 -27.15 -7.29
C ASN A 520 14.99 -26.77 -8.29
N LYS A 521 15.62 -27.78 -8.91
CA LYS A 521 16.72 -27.57 -9.88
C LYS A 521 16.34 -26.67 -11.06
N ARG A 522 15.11 -26.79 -11.58
CA ARG A 522 14.62 -26.00 -12.72
C ARG A 522 14.45 -24.54 -12.31
N ASP A 523 13.85 -24.27 -11.15
CA ASP A 523 13.68 -22.93 -10.61
C ASP A 523 15.04 -22.26 -10.36
N VAL A 524 16.00 -22.99 -9.78
CA VAL A 524 17.36 -22.50 -9.56
C VAL A 524 18.04 -22.13 -10.88
N GLN A 525 17.89 -22.94 -11.93
CA GLN A 525 18.48 -22.65 -13.23
C GLN A 525 17.90 -21.37 -13.84
N ILE A 526 16.58 -21.20 -13.79
CA ILE A 526 15.91 -19.99 -14.27
C ILE A 526 16.33 -18.79 -13.43
N LEU A 527 16.28 -18.87 -12.11
CA LEU A 527 16.69 -17.78 -11.24
C LEU A 527 18.13 -17.35 -11.47
N ARG A 528 19.06 -18.30 -11.63
CA ARG A 528 20.45 -17.99 -11.99
C ARG A 528 20.56 -17.24 -13.31
N HIS A 529 19.72 -17.55 -14.29
CA HIS A 529 19.71 -16.85 -15.57
C HIS A 529 19.16 -15.42 -15.47
N LEU A 530 18.18 -15.20 -14.58
CA LEU A 530 17.52 -13.91 -14.45
C LEU A 530 18.17 -12.97 -13.42
N SER A 531 18.97 -13.51 -12.49
CA SER A 531 19.48 -12.72 -11.36
C SER A 531 20.41 -11.59 -11.80
N PRO A 532 20.12 -10.31 -11.45
CA PRO A 532 20.86 -9.17 -11.96
C PRO A 532 22.36 -9.16 -11.62
N LEU A 533 22.75 -9.44 -10.36
CA LEU A 533 24.13 -9.35 -9.90
C LEU A 533 25.07 -10.35 -10.58
N GLU A 534 24.56 -11.54 -10.83
CA GLU A 534 25.30 -12.67 -11.38
C GLU A 534 25.40 -12.60 -12.92
N ASN A 535 24.56 -11.79 -13.57
CA ASN A 535 24.49 -11.70 -15.03
C ASN A 535 24.98 -10.37 -15.62
N ILE A 536 25.71 -9.55 -14.84
CA ILE A 536 26.46 -8.42 -15.42
C ILE A 536 27.57 -8.98 -16.32
N LYS A 537 27.51 -8.67 -17.61
CA LYS A 537 28.47 -9.14 -18.63
C LYS A 537 29.35 -7.98 -19.11
N GLY A 538 30.46 -8.26 -19.79
CA GLY A 538 31.41 -7.24 -20.30
C GLY A 538 30.90 -6.37 -21.46
N LYS A 539 29.66 -5.88 -21.40
CA LYS A 539 29.02 -5.02 -22.41
C LYS A 539 29.11 -3.54 -22.02
N HIS A 540 28.88 -2.64 -22.97
CA HIS A 540 28.61 -1.23 -22.67
C HIS A 540 27.25 -1.10 -21.98
N TYR A 541 27.25 -0.76 -20.69
CA TYR A 541 26.04 -0.43 -19.93
C TYR A 541 25.80 1.08 -19.93
N PRO A 542 24.54 1.54 -19.98
CA PRO A 542 24.22 2.96 -19.91
C PRO A 542 24.47 3.51 -18.50
N PRO A 543 24.48 4.84 -18.32
CA PRO A 543 24.56 5.43 -17.00
C PRO A 543 23.46 4.93 -16.06
N ALA A 544 23.80 4.72 -14.79
CA ALA A 544 22.86 4.23 -13.78
C ALA A 544 22.87 5.10 -12.52
N LEU A 545 21.69 5.34 -11.95
CA LEU A 545 21.51 5.84 -10.59
C LEU A 545 20.97 4.69 -9.74
N VAL A 546 21.72 4.27 -8.73
CA VAL A 546 21.32 3.22 -7.81
C VAL A 546 21.12 3.82 -6.43
N ALA A 547 19.89 3.79 -5.92
CA ALA A 547 19.58 4.29 -4.57
C ALA A 547 19.58 3.16 -3.54
N LEU A 548 20.24 3.41 -2.40
CA LEU A 548 20.40 2.48 -1.29
C LEU A 548 19.83 3.09 -0.01
N ASN A 549 19.05 2.31 0.74
CA ASN A 549 18.46 2.74 2.00
C ASN A 549 19.32 2.22 3.16
N GLU A 550 19.85 3.10 4.02
CA GLU A 550 20.77 2.71 5.11
C GLU A 550 20.26 1.56 5.98
N PHE A 551 18.95 1.55 6.20
CA PHE A 551 18.26 0.72 7.18
C PHE A 551 17.29 -0.27 6.54
N ASP A 552 17.52 -0.62 5.28
CA ASP A 552 16.75 -1.63 4.57
C ASP A 552 16.89 -3.01 5.22
N VAL A 553 15.77 -3.73 5.32
CA VAL A 553 15.71 -5.11 5.82
C VAL A 553 15.04 -6.05 4.83
N ASN A 554 14.54 -5.52 3.71
CA ASN A 554 13.87 -6.31 2.67
C ASN A 554 14.86 -6.72 1.57
N VAL A 555 15.87 -5.88 1.31
CA VAL A 555 16.92 -6.15 0.33
C VAL A 555 18.30 -5.97 0.95
N ASN A 556 19.30 -6.70 0.44
CA ASN A 556 20.64 -6.70 1.02
C ASN A 556 21.51 -5.58 0.41
N ASN A 557 21.84 -4.59 1.25
CA ASN A 557 22.69 -3.47 0.86
C ASN A 557 24.10 -3.87 0.41
N TYR A 558 24.65 -4.97 0.92
CA TYR A 558 25.96 -5.47 0.47
C TYR A 558 25.90 -5.91 -1.00
N GLN A 559 24.86 -6.67 -1.37
CA GLN A 559 24.65 -7.13 -2.75
C GLN A 559 24.42 -5.96 -3.72
N ILE A 560 23.70 -4.93 -3.28
CA ILE A 560 23.50 -3.71 -4.09
C ILE A 560 24.83 -2.98 -4.33
N ARG A 561 25.71 -2.90 -3.32
CA ARG A 561 27.06 -2.33 -3.49
C ARG A 561 27.91 -3.17 -4.46
N GLU A 562 27.89 -4.49 -4.32
CA GLU A 562 28.59 -5.39 -5.25
C GLU A 562 28.09 -5.21 -6.70
N TYR A 563 26.78 -5.02 -6.89
CA TYR A 563 26.18 -4.74 -8.19
C TYR A 563 26.68 -3.42 -8.79
N ILE A 564 26.72 -2.37 -7.99
CA ILE A 564 27.28 -1.07 -8.40
C ILE A 564 28.74 -1.23 -8.83
N ASP A 565 29.55 -1.94 -8.05
CA ASP A 565 30.96 -2.14 -8.34
C ASP A 565 31.17 -2.97 -9.62
N LYS A 566 30.36 -4.03 -9.83
CA LYS A 566 30.40 -4.82 -11.06
C LYS A 566 29.97 -4.00 -12.28
N LEU A 567 28.95 -3.16 -12.18
CA LEU A 567 28.56 -2.25 -13.27
C LEU A 567 29.67 -1.24 -13.58
N ARG A 568 30.31 -0.65 -12.57
CA ARG A 568 31.44 0.28 -12.79
C ARG A 568 32.61 -0.40 -13.50
N LYS A 569 32.87 -1.68 -13.21
CA LYS A 569 33.90 -2.48 -13.90
C LYS A 569 33.61 -2.71 -15.39
N THR A 570 32.38 -2.53 -15.87
CA THR A 570 32.07 -2.56 -17.31
C THR A 570 32.35 -1.22 -18.00
N GLY A 571 32.79 -0.20 -17.26
CA GLY A 571 33.00 1.17 -17.76
C GLY A 571 31.76 2.06 -17.65
N ALA A 572 30.65 1.57 -17.09
CA ALA A 572 29.45 2.37 -16.92
C ALA A 572 29.61 3.46 -15.85
N SER A 573 29.02 4.62 -16.11
CA SER A 573 28.89 5.68 -15.10
C SER A 573 27.77 5.33 -14.13
N VAL A 574 28.11 4.98 -12.89
CA VAL A 574 27.14 4.57 -11.86
C VAL A 574 27.21 5.48 -10.65
N ASP A 575 26.15 6.27 -10.45
CA ASP A 575 25.95 7.11 -9.28
C ASP A 575 25.25 6.32 -8.16
N LEU A 576 25.74 6.47 -6.94
CA LEU A 576 25.13 5.91 -5.73
C LEU A 576 24.39 7.01 -4.96
N LEU A 577 23.10 6.82 -4.72
CA LEU A 577 22.31 7.66 -3.84
C LEU A 577 22.06 6.96 -2.50
N LEU A 578 22.79 7.35 -1.46
CA LEU A 578 22.58 6.82 -0.10
C LEU A 578 21.50 7.62 0.64
N ARG A 579 20.38 6.96 0.96
CA ARG A 579 19.29 7.54 1.75
C ARG A 579 19.49 7.24 3.24
N ILE A 580 20.10 8.20 3.93
CA ILE A 580 20.38 8.12 5.37
C ILE A 580 19.06 8.09 6.17
N GLY A 581 18.98 7.17 7.12
CA GLY A 581 17.83 6.98 8.00
C GLY A 581 16.58 6.44 7.29
N ALA A 582 16.71 5.92 6.06
CA ALA A 582 15.60 5.31 5.34
C ALA A 582 15.57 3.79 5.55
N SER A 583 14.42 3.25 5.92
CA SER A 583 14.11 1.81 5.81
C SER A 583 13.69 1.48 4.37
N HIS A 584 13.10 0.31 4.12
CA HIS A 584 12.61 -0.07 2.79
C HIS A 584 11.51 0.90 2.33
N SER A 585 11.92 1.86 1.52
CA SER A 585 11.04 2.87 0.95
C SER A 585 11.28 2.95 -0.56
N VAL A 586 10.16 2.86 -1.27
CA VAL A 586 10.07 2.90 -2.71
C VAL A 586 9.53 4.27 -3.09
N PHE A 587 10.29 5.03 -3.88
CA PHE A 587 9.89 6.33 -4.47
C PHE A 587 9.22 7.33 -3.51
N LYS A 588 9.61 7.37 -2.23
CA LYS A 588 9.04 8.32 -1.27
C LYS A 588 9.73 9.67 -1.36
N ALA A 589 8.92 10.73 -1.33
CA ALA A 589 9.36 12.10 -1.20
C ALA A 589 10.37 12.27 -0.08
N SER A 590 11.61 12.45 -0.49
CA SER A 590 12.74 12.77 0.37
C SER A 590 13.40 14.03 -0.17
N ASN A 591 14.25 14.68 0.61
CA ASN A 591 15.03 15.81 0.12
C ASN A 591 15.90 15.45 -1.11
N HIS A 592 16.00 14.17 -1.48
CA HIS A 592 16.72 13.66 -2.64
C HIS A 592 15.92 13.66 -3.96
N GLU A 593 14.63 14.06 -3.96
CA GLU A 593 13.85 14.24 -5.21
C GLU A 593 14.61 15.11 -6.21
N ASN A 594 15.29 16.14 -5.69
CA ASN A 594 16.15 17.00 -6.49
C ASN A 594 17.36 16.26 -7.09
N ASP A 595 17.91 15.25 -6.43
CA ASP A 595 19.06 14.47 -6.92
C ASP A 595 18.62 13.57 -8.08
N GLU A 596 17.50 12.87 -7.90
CA GLU A 596 16.97 11.94 -8.90
C GLU A 596 16.54 12.69 -10.17
N ILE A 597 15.84 13.82 -10.02
CA ILE A 597 15.41 14.65 -11.15
C ILE A 597 16.62 15.29 -11.85
N ARG A 598 17.62 15.78 -11.10
CA ARG A 598 18.85 16.31 -11.70
C ARG A 598 19.59 15.26 -12.50
N TRP A 599 19.66 14.03 -11.99
CA TRP A 599 20.27 12.91 -12.70
C TRP A 599 19.50 12.58 -13.99
N ILE A 600 18.17 12.43 -13.91
CA ILE A 600 17.30 12.15 -15.07
C ILE A 600 17.44 13.24 -16.14
N LYS A 601 17.54 14.51 -15.74
CA LYS A 601 17.74 15.64 -16.66
C LYS A 601 19.08 15.58 -17.39
N ARG A 602 20.13 15.05 -16.75
CA ARG A 602 21.48 14.97 -17.30
C ARG A 602 21.62 13.89 -18.39
N ILE A 603 20.90 12.78 -18.25
CA ILE A 603 20.81 11.71 -19.28
C ILE A 603 20.11 12.24 -20.53
#